data_AF-A0A7C2K0H2-F1
#
_entry.id   AF-A0A7C2K0H2-F1
#
_cell.length_a   1.000
_cell.length_b   1.000
_cell.length_c   1.000
_cell.angle_alpha   90.00
_cell.angle_beta   90.00
_cell.angle_gamma   90.00
#
_symmetry.space_group_name_H-M   'P 1'
#
loop_
_entity.id
_entity.type
_entity.pdbx_description
1 polymer ?
#
loop_
_entity_poly.entity_id
_entity_poly.type
_entity_poly.pdbx_seq_one_letter_code
_entity_poly.pdbx_strand_id
1 'polypeptide(L)'
;MPLTSRFDEALVLASELHREQRRKGGEVPYIAHLLGVTSLVLEYGGDEDEAIAALLHDAVEDAGGQSTLERIRRQFGDRVAEIVDHCTDANTIPKPPWRARKEAYIAKLG
;
A
#
# COMPACT_ATOMS: atom_id res chain seq x y z
N MET A 1 -21.53 -1.36 2.12
CA MET A 1 -21.07 -2.75 1.93
C MET A 1 -20.44 -3.20 3.24
N PRO A 2 -20.70 -4.42 3.75
CA PRO A 2 -19.96 -4.94 4.90
C PRO A 2 -18.56 -5.39 4.48
N LEU A 3 -17.57 -5.10 5.32
CA LEU A 3 -16.22 -5.66 5.18
C LEU A 3 -16.23 -7.11 5.68
N THR A 4 -15.48 -7.97 5.02
CA THR A 4 -15.32 -9.38 5.34
C THR A 4 -14.00 -9.63 6.10
N SER A 5 -13.73 -10.88 6.46
CA SER A 5 -12.47 -11.26 7.11
C SER A 5 -11.22 -10.93 6.28
N ARG A 6 -11.38 -10.74 4.96
CA ARG A 6 -10.28 -10.30 4.09
C ARG A 6 -9.71 -8.95 4.55
N PHE A 7 -10.56 -8.04 5.00
CA PHE A 7 -10.13 -6.75 5.51
C PHE A 7 -9.37 -6.87 6.84
N ASP A 8 -9.84 -7.75 7.74
CA ASP A 8 -9.15 -8.03 9.01
C ASP A 8 -7.75 -8.60 8.77
N GLU A 9 -7.62 -9.53 7.83
CA GLU A 9 -6.35 -10.12 7.42
C GLU A 9 -5.40 -9.06 6.82
N ALA A 10 -5.92 -8.15 5.99
CA ALA A 10 -5.15 -7.03 5.45
C ALA A 10 -4.67 -6.07 6.54
N LEU A 11 -5.50 -5.81 7.56
CA LEU A 11 -5.13 -4.96 8.69
C LEU A 11 -4.01 -5.57 9.52
N VAL A 12 -4.09 -6.88 9.78
CA VAL A 12 -3.00 -7.61 10.44
C VAL A 12 -1.73 -7.52 9.61
N LEU A 13 -1.79 -7.75 8.30
CA LEU A 13 -0.64 -7.65 7.42
C LEU A 13 -0.02 -6.25 7.44
N ALA A 14 -0.82 -5.19 7.29
CA ALA A 14 -0.34 -3.81 7.33
C ALA A 14 0.33 -3.49 8.67
N SER A 15 -0.28 -3.92 9.78
CA SER A 15 0.29 -3.73 11.12
C SER A 15 1.59 -4.50 11.33
N GLU A 16 1.73 -5.70 10.76
CA GLU A 16 2.97 -6.48 10.78
C GLU A 16 4.09 -5.81 9.99
N LEU A 17 3.80 -5.42 8.74
CA LEU A 17 4.78 -4.84 7.82
C LEU A 17 5.29 -3.49 8.31
N HIS A 18 4.43 -2.69 8.92
CA HIS A 18 4.74 -1.32 9.34
C HIS A 18 4.90 -1.18 10.87
N ARG A 19 5.06 -2.28 11.61
CA ARG A 19 5.07 -2.32 13.08
C ARG A 19 6.05 -1.33 13.72
N GLU A 20 7.24 -1.24 13.15
CA GLU A 20 8.32 -0.38 13.66
C GLU A 20 8.42 0.95 12.91
N GLN A 21 7.61 1.15 11.87
CA GLN A 21 7.64 2.37 11.07
C GLN A 21 6.90 3.51 11.75
N ARG A 22 7.47 4.72 11.64
CA ARG A 22 6.88 5.96 12.12
C ARG A 22 6.68 6.93 10.96
N ARG A 23 5.71 7.83 11.09
CA ARG A 23 5.50 8.90 10.11
C ARG A 23 6.71 9.83 10.06
N LYS A 24 7.03 10.35 8.87
CA LYS A 24 8.13 11.30 8.69
C LYS A 24 7.94 12.52 9.59
N GLY A 25 8.98 12.87 10.34
CA GLY A 25 9.01 14.07 11.18
C GLY A 25 8.27 13.95 12.52
N GLY A 26 7.91 12.74 12.97
CA GLY A 26 7.30 12.56 14.28
C GLY A 26 7.30 11.13 14.81
N GLU A 27 6.71 10.95 15.99
CA GLU A 27 6.68 9.68 16.72
C GLU A 27 5.45 8.81 16.39
N VAL A 28 4.51 9.33 15.60
CA VAL A 28 3.24 8.68 15.30
C VAL A 28 3.46 7.38 14.52
N PRO A 29 2.92 6.23 14.98
CA PRO A 29 2.99 4.96 14.26
C PRO A 29 2.44 5.06 12.84
N TYR A 30 3.12 4.44 11.87
CA TYR A 30 2.78 4.58 10.45
C TYR A 30 1.39 4.03 10.11
N ILE A 31 0.91 3.02 10.87
CA ILE A 31 -0.43 2.46 10.70
C ILE A 31 -1.55 3.52 10.77
N ALA A 32 -1.34 4.63 11.50
CA ALA A 32 -2.31 5.73 11.56
C ALA A 32 -2.52 6.40 10.19
N HIS A 33 -1.47 6.47 9.35
CA HIS A 33 -1.58 6.96 7.96
C HIS A 33 -2.41 6.00 7.12
N LEU A 34 -2.10 4.71 7.17
CA LEU A 34 -2.79 3.66 6.39
C LEU A 34 -4.28 3.61 6.73
N LEU A 35 -4.62 3.66 8.02
CA LEU A 35 -6.01 3.73 8.48
C LEU A 35 -6.71 5.02 8.03
N GLY A 36 -6.02 6.17 8.05
CA GLY A 36 -6.57 7.43 7.57
C GLY A 36 -6.91 7.41 6.07
N VAL A 37 -6.00 6.88 5.24
CA VAL A 37 -6.26 6.71 3.79
C VAL A 37 -7.40 5.73 3.56
N THR A 38 -7.43 4.62 4.30
CA THR A 38 -8.50 3.61 4.19
C THR A 38 -9.87 4.18 4.58
N SER A 39 -9.94 5.01 5.63
CA SER A 39 -11.17 5.72 6.03
C SER A 39 -11.70 6.59 4.90
N LEU A 40 -10.81 7.36 4.25
CA LEU A 40 -11.20 8.20 3.12
C LEU A 40 -11.77 7.35 1.97
N VAL A 41 -11.09 6.27 1.57
CA VAL A 41 -11.60 5.40 0.50
C VAL A 41 -13.01 4.87 0.80
N LEU A 42 -13.24 4.40 2.02
CA LEU A 42 -14.56 3.91 2.43
C LEU A 42 -15.62 5.02 2.48
N GLU A 43 -15.26 6.21 2.96
CA GLU A 43 -16.17 7.37 3.01
C GLU A 43 -16.60 7.85 1.62
N TYR A 44 -15.72 7.73 0.62
CA TYR A 44 -16.00 8.12 -0.77
C TYR A 44 -16.58 6.98 -1.62
N GLY A 45 -17.03 5.90 -0.99
CA GLY A 45 -17.79 4.83 -1.65
C GLY A 45 -16.95 3.71 -2.27
N GLY A 46 -15.67 3.62 -1.89
CA GLY A 46 -14.80 2.54 -2.32
C GLY A 46 -15.27 1.17 -1.83
N ASP A 47 -14.97 0.14 -2.60
CA ASP A 47 -15.27 -1.25 -2.26
C ASP A 47 -14.22 -1.89 -1.33
N GLU A 48 -14.45 -3.14 -0.93
CA GLU A 48 -13.54 -3.85 -0.01
C GLU A 48 -12.12 -4.00 -0.59
N ASP A 49 -11.99 -4.27 -1.88
CA ASP A 49 -10.70 -4.46 -2.54
C ASP A 49 -9.92 -3.13 -2.58
N GLU A 50 -10.61 -2.01 -2.85
CA GLU A 50 -10.02 -0.67 -2.79
C GLU A 50 -9.63 -0.29 -1.36
N ALA A 51 -10.43 -0.68 -0.36
CA ALA A 51 -10.10 -0.46 1.05
C ALA A 51 -8.89 -1.29 1.50
N ILE A 52 -8.81 -2.56 1.08
CA ILE A 52 -7.64 -3.42 1.31
C ILE A 52 -6.40 -2.84 0.63
N ALA A 53 -6.53 -2.38 -0.63
CA ALA A 53 -5.43 -1.78 -1.35
C ALA A 53 -4.95 -0.48 -0.69
N ALA A 54 -5.88 0.36 -0.20
CA ALA A 54 -5.55 1.56 0.58
C ALA A 54 -4.76 1.24 1.86
N LEU A 55 -5.08 0.14 2.53
CA LEU A 55 -4.40 -0.30 3.73
C LEU A 55 -2.98 -0.82 3.45
N LEU A 56 -2.74 -1.34 2.24
CA LEU A 56 -1.49 -1.98 1.81
C LEU A 56 -0.68 -1.16 0.81
N HIS A 57 -1.11 0.06 0.46
CA HIS A 57 -0.54 0.82 -0.67
C HIS A 57 0.97 1.09 -0.55
N ASP A 58 1.47 1.29 0.68
CA ASP A 58 2.90 1.53 0.94
C ASP A 58 3.69 0.23 1.25
N ALA A 59 3.01 -0.92 1.33
CA ALA A 59 3.62 -2.18 1.75
C ALA A 59 4.75 -2.63 0.80
N VAL A 60 4.56 -2.46 -0.51
CA VAL A 60 5.56 -2.84 -1.51
C VAL A 60 6.75 -1.88 -1.48
N GLU A 61 6.50 -0.58 -1.35
CA GLU A 61 7.55 0.44 -1.37
C GLU A 61 8.43 0.41 -0.10
N ASP A 62 7.81 0.23 1.06
CA ASP A 62 8.46 0.40 2.36
C ASP A 62 8.70 -0.92 3.11
N ALA A 63 8.05 -2.02 2.71
CA ALA A 63 8.03 -3.25 3.49
C ALA A 63 8.07 -4.54 2.63
N GLY A 64 9.05 -4.65 1.74
CA GLY A 64 9.47 -5.95 1.15
C GLY A 64 9.47 -6.07 -0.37
N GLY A 65 9.10 -5.02 -1.11
CA GLY A 65 9.22 -4.99 -2.57
C GLY A 65 8.40 -6.08 -3.27
N GLN A 66 8.94 -6.66 -4.35
CA GLN A 66 8.21 -7.61 -5.20
C GLN A 66 7.66 -8.84 -4.46
N SER A 67 8.37 -9.34 -3.45
CA SER A 67 7.88 -10.51 -2.68
C SER A 67 6.62 -10.17 -1.88
N THR A 68 6.49 -8.92 -1.42
CA THR A 68 5.28 -8.41 -0.76
C THR A 68 4.15 -8.27 -1.77
N LEU A 69 4.41 -7.77 -2.98
CA LEU A 69 3.38 -7.68 -4.02
C LEU A 69 2.82 -9.06 -4.39
N GLU A 70 3.69 -10.07 -4.53
CA GLU A 70 3.24 -11.44 -4.78
C GLU A 70 2.44 -12.03 -3.61
N ARG A 71 2.83 -11.73 -2.36
CA ARG A 71 2.05 -12.13 -1.17
C ARG A 71 0.66 -11.51 -1.19
N ILE A 72 0.56 -10.21 -1.51
CA ILE A 72 -0.71 -9.50 -1.64
C ILE A 72 -1.58 -10.15 -2.71
N ARG A 73 -1.01 -10.43 -3.89
CA ARG A 73 -1.74 -11.12 -4.98
C ARG A 73 -2.29 -12.47 -4.55
N ARG A 74 -1.49 -13.29 -3.86
CA ARG A 74 -1.93 -14.62 -3.39
C ARG A 74 -3.00 -14.55 -2.30
N GLN A 75 -2.95 -13.56 -1.41
CA GLN A 75 -3.87 -13.46 -0.26
C GLN A 75 -5.17 -12.72 -0.58
N PHE A 76 -5.08 -11.66 -1.39
CA PHE A 76 -6.20 -10.75 -1.61
C PHE A 76 -6.68 -10.68 -3.07
N GLY A 77 -5.97 -11.32 -4.00
CA GLY A 77 -6.35 -11.40 -5.41
C GLY A 77 -5.68 -10.35 -6.30
N ASP A 78 -5.87 -10.51 -7.61
CA ASP A 78 -5.19 -9.71 -8.63
C ASP A 78 -5.59 -8.24 -8.59
N ARG A 79 -6.88 -7.92 -8.40
CA ARG A 79 -7.37 -6.53 -8.37
C ARG A 79 -6.71 -5.71 -7.27
N VAL A 80 -6.59 -6.26 -6.07
CA VAL A 80 -5.89 -5.60 -4.96
C VAL A 80 -4.41 -5.39 -5.29
N ALA A 81 -3.74 -6.42 -5.81
CA ALA A 81 -2.33 -6.33 -6.16
C ALA A 81 -2.06 -5.29 -7.26
N GLU A 82 -2.92 -5.19 -8.27
CA GLU A 82 -2.83 -4.19 -9.33
C GLU A 82 -2.97 -2.77 -8.79
N ILE A 83 -3.94 -2.51 -7.90
CA ILE A 83 -4.09 -1.19 -7.26
C ILE A 83 -2.83 -0.84 -6.45
N VAL A 84 -2.31 -1.79 -5.66
CA VAL A 84 -1.10 -1.57 -4.86
C VAL A 84 0.15 -1.31 -5.71
N ASP A 85 0.35 -2.06 -6.80
CA ASP A 85 1.49 -1.86 -7.70
C ASP A 85 1.41 -0.49 -8.39
N HIS A 86 0.21 -0.04 -8.80
CA HIS A 86 0.01 1.30 -9.35
C HIS A 86 0.29 2.43 -8.35
N CYS A 87 0.08 2.18 -7.05
CA CYS A 87 0.41 3.12 -5.99
C CYS A 87 1.90 3.14 -5.62
N THR A 88 2.70 2.19 -6.11
CA THR A 88 4.10 2.04 -5.70
C THR A 88 5.05 2.81 -6.63
N ASP A 89 5.77 3.81 -6.11
CA ASP A 89 6.73 4.59 -6.92
C ASP A 89 8.03 3.79 -7.23
N ALA A 90 8.40 2.79 -6.41
CA ALA A 90 9.56 1.94 -6.65
C ALA A 90 9.51 0.59 -5.91
N ASN A 91 9.83 -0.49 -6.64
CA ASN A 91 9.83 -1.87 -6.14
C ASN A 91 11.25 -2.38 -5.78
N THR A 92 12.26 -1.50 -5.75
CA THR A 92 13.69 -1.85 -5.57
C THR A 92 14.30 -1.17 -4.34
N ILE A 93 15.07 -1.92 -3.55
CA ILE A 93 15.80 -1.45 -2.36
C ILE A 93 17.32 -1.61 -2.59
N PRO A 94 18.15 -0.56 -2.42
CA PRO A 94 17.79 0.79 -1.99
C PRO A 94 17.05 1.58 -3.09
N LYS A 95 16.19 2.50 -2.65
CA LYS A 95 15.35 3.31 -3.55
C LYS A 95 16.23 4.13 -4.51
N PRO A 96 15.97 4.10 -5.84
CA PRO A 96 16.64 4.99 -6.79
C PRO A 96 16.38 6.47 -6.46
N PRO A 97 17.28 7.39 -6.88
CA PRO A 97 17.12 8.83 -6.65
C PRO A 97 15.76 9.36 -7.11
N TRP A 98 15.16 10.27 -6.32
CA TRP A 98 13.81 10.82 -6.56
C TRP A 98 13.59 11.34 -7.99
N ARG A 99 14.58 12.07 -8.55
CA ARG A 99 14.48 12.66 -9.90
C ARG A 99 14.30 11.59 -10.97
N ALA A 100 15.12 10.53 -10.92
CA ALA A 100 15.06 9.43 -11.88
C ALA A 100 13.70 8.70 -11.85
N ARG A 101 13.11 8.54 -10.66
CA ARG A 101 11.78 7.91 -10.51
C ARG A 101 10.67 8.76 -11.13
N LYS A 102 10.67 10.08 -10.86
CA LYS A 102 9.65 10.99 -11.41
C LYS A 102 9.76 11.15 -12.92
N GLU A 103 10.97 11.17 -13.48
CA GLU A 103 11.19 11.17 -14.93
C GLU A 103 10.65 9.89 -15.60
N ALA A 104 10.91 8.71 -15.01
CA ALA A 104 10.41 7.44 -15.52
C ALA A 104 8.88 7.32 -15.45
N TYR A 105 8.25 7.85 -14.40
CA TYR A 105 6.79 7.88 -14.27
C TYR A 105 6.14 8.75 -15.36
N ILE A 106 6.68 9.94 -15.61
CA ILE A 106 6.19 10.84 -16.68
C ILE A 106 6.34 10.20 -18.06
N ALA A 107 7.45 9.51 -18.32
CA ALA A 107 7.69 8.83 -19.59
C ALA A 107 6.70 7.69 -19.89
N LYS A 108 6.06 7.10 -18.87
CA LYS A 108 5.01 6.08 -19.06
C LYS A 108 3.64 6.66 -19.43
N LEU A 109 3.47 7.98 -19.31
CA LEU A 109 2.20 8.68 -19.56
C LEU A 109 2.12 9.32 -20.96
N GLY A 110 3.18 9.23 -21.77
CA GLY A 110 3.24 9.68 -23.16
C GLY A 110 3.40 8.52 -24.13
#